data_AF-A0A4D6NGI6-F1
#
_entry.id   AF-A0A4D6NGI6-F1
#
_cell.length_a   1.000
_cell.length_b   1.000
_cell.length_c   1.000
_cell.angle_alpha   90.00
_cell.angle_beta   90.00
_cell.angle_gamma   90.00
#
_symmetry.space_group_name_H-M   'P 1'
#
loop_
_entity.id
_entity.type
_entity.pdbx_description
1 polymer ?
#
loop_
_entity_poly.entity_id
_entity_poly.type
_entity_poly.pdbx_seq_one_letter_code
_entity_poly.pdbx_strand_id
1 'polypeptide(L)'
;MANLLILSFGSTSYEGETLHFENGGFQKLKELELQRLHQLSSIFIDSGALQSLEKLQIMNIPELKAVPSGIQNLKKLQVLDILYMPTEFLQRIDPNGGEDYFMIKHVPHLHFVTKNRAFLLAERAANILCGVIEVCSIPFHQTKLN
;
A
#
# COMPACT_ATOMS: atom_id res chain seq x y z
N MET A 1 -19.09 9.59 18.56
CA MET A 1 -18.78 9.31 17.14
C MET A 1 -17.30 9.57 16.93
N ALA A 2 -16.50 8.53 16.73
CA ALA A 2 -15.06 8.69 16.53
C ALA A 2 -14.79 9.31 15.15
N ASN A 3 -14.20 10.50 15.11
CA ASN A 3 -13.70 11.14 13.89
C ASN A 3 -12.29 10.63 13.59
N LEU A 4 -12.10 9.31 13.64
CA LEU A 4 -10.79 8.72 13.41
C LEU A 4 -10.44 8.90 11.93
N LEU A 5 -9.43 9.74 11.66
CA LEU A 5 -8.93 10.02 10.32
C LEU A 5 -7.71 9.19 9.98
N ILE A 6 -6.90 8.83 10.97
CA ILE A 6 -5.66 8.08 10.81
C ILE A 6 -5.68 6.92 11.78
N LEU A 7 -5.38 5.72 11.27
CA LEU A 7 -5.26 4.50 12.06
C LEU A 7 -3.93 3.85 11.68
N SER A 8 -3.09 3.62 12.68
CA SER A 8 -1.78 3.03 12.49
C SER A 8 -1.62 1.81 13.38
N PHE A 9 -1.24 0.69 12.77
CA PHE A 9 -0.82 -0.53 13.44
C PHE A 9 0.69 -0.68 13.33
N GLY A 10 1.37 -0.80 14.47
CA GLY A 10 2.81 -1.02 14.58
C GLY A 10 3.16 -2.42 15.10
N SER A 11 4.43 -2.65 15.43
CA SER A 11 5.03 -3.96 15.74
C SER A 11 4.34 -4.79 16.83
N THR A 12 3.52 -4.18 17.68
CA THR A 12 2.85 -4.84 18.83
C THR A 12 1.37 -4.48 18.93
N SER A 13 0.78 -3.85 17.90
CA SER A 13 -0.62 -3.40 17.98
C SER A 13 -1.62 -4.47 17.57
N TYR A 14 -1.16 -5.52 16.88
CA TYR A 14 -2.02 -6.57 16.35
C TYR A 14 -1.23 -7.86 16.20
N GLU A 15 -1.70 -8.91 16.86
CA GLU A 15 -1.09 -10.25 16.87
C GLU A 15 -1.90 -11.27 16.08
N GLY A 16 -3.03 -10.86 15.49
CA GLY A 16 -3.85 -11.77 14.69
C GLY A 16 -3.26 -12.03 13.31
N GLU A 17 -3.70 -13.13 12.71
CA GLU A 17 -3.30 -13.52 11.35
C GLU A 17 -4.12 -12.82 10.27
N THR A 18 -5.32 -12.34 10.61
CA THR A 18 -6.30 -11.84 9.63
C THR A 18 -6.94 -10.53 10.07
N LEU A 19 -6.65 -9.45 9.36
CA LEU A 19 -7.30 -8.16 9.57
C LEU A 19 -8.52 -8.03 8.66
N HIS A 20 -9.72 -7.92 9.24
CA HIS A 20 -10.96 -7.77 8.49
C HIS A 20 -11.61 -6.43 8.79
N PHE A 21 -11.80 -5.63 7.74
CA PHE A 21 -12.59 -4.41 7.78
C PHE A 21 -14.00 -4.71 7.28
N GLU A 22 -14.92 -4.84 8.23
CA GLU A 22 -16.32 -5.13 7.96
C GLU A 22 -17.06 -3.96 7.29
N ASN A 23 -18.15 -4.28 6.60
CA ASN A 23 -19.04 -3.29 6.02
C ASN A 23 -19.46 -2.20 7.02
N GLY A 24 -19.34 -0.93 6.62
CA GLY A 24 -19.62 0.21 7.52
C GLY A 24 -18.50 0.53 8.51
N GLY A 25 -17.41 -0.25 8.55
CA GLY A 25 -16.23 0.03 9.37
C GLY A 25 -15.46 1.27 8.88
N PHE A 26 -15.02 2.11 9.81
CA PHE A 26 -14.06 3.20 9.57
C PHE A 26 -14.40 4.15 8.39
N GLN A 27 -15.66 4.57 8.29
CA GLN A 27 -16.18 5.35 7.15
C GLN A 27 -15.55 6.73 6.93
N LYS A 28 -14.94 7.32 7.97
CA LYS A 28 -14.27 8.63 7.90
C LYS A 28 -12.75 8.52 7.81
N LEU A 29 -12.19 7.31 7.91
CA LEU A 29 -10.75 7.10 7.91
C LEU A 29 -10.17 7.52 6.56
N LYS A 30 -9.09 8.30 6.62
CA LYS A 30 -8.35 8.83 5.47
C LYS A 30 -7.06 8.07 5.25
N GLU A 31 -6.40 7.68 6.33
CA GLU A 31 -5.09 7.03 6.27
C GLU A 31 -5.08 5.76 7.14
N LEU A 32 -4.58 4.68 6.54
CA LEU A 32 -4.37 3.41 7.19
C LEU A 32 -2.90 3.00 7.02
N GLU A 33 -2.21 2.83 8.13
CA GLU A 33 -0.83 2.37 8.14
C GLU A 33 -0.72 1.02 8.84
N LEU A 34 -0.13 0.04 8.14
CA LEU A 34 0.12 -1.30 8.67
C LEU A 34 1.63 -1.54 8.62
N GLN A 35 2.26 -1.62 9.80
CA GLN A 35 3.71 -1.67 9.92
C GLN A 35 4.16 -2.80 10.84
N ARG A 36 5.07 -3.66 10.35
CA ARG A 36 5.76 -4.67 11.15
C ARG A 36 4.82 -5.66 11.87
N LEU A 37 3.73 -6.05 11.20
CA LEU A 37 2.74 -7.00 11.72
C LEU A 37 3.15 -8.43 11.37
N HIS A 38 4.05 -9.00 12.15
CA HIS A 38 4.75 -10.24 11.79
C HIS A 38 3.86 -11.48 11.64
N GLN A 39 2.67 -11.50 12.25
CA GLN A 39 1.73 -12.63 12.16
C GLN A 39 0.65 -12.42 11.08
N LEU A 40 0.47 -11.18 10.61
CA LEU A 40 -0.59 -10.84 9.67
C LEU A 40 -0.29 -11.44 8.28
N SER A 41 -1.14 -12.35 7.85
CA SER A 41 -1.02 -13.06 6.57
C SER A 41 -2.10 -12.66 5.56
N SER A 42 -3.26 -12.17 6.04
CA SER A 42 -4.41 -11.84 5.19
C SER A 42 -5.12 -10.56 5.62
N ILE A 43 -5.60 -9.79 4.65
CA ILE A 43 -6.41 -8.59 4.88
C ILE A 43 -7.68 -8.67 4.01
N PHE A 44 -8.83 -8.49 4.64
CA PHE A 44 -10.14 -8.48 3.97
C PHE A 44 -10.81 -7.12 4.14
N ILE A 45 -11.36 -6.59 3.04
CA ILE A 45 -12.05 -5.30 2.99
C ILE A 45 -13.40 -5.50 2.31
N ASP A 46 -14.48 -5.45 3.10
CA ASP A 46 -15.83 -5.56 2.57
C ASP A 46 -16.22 -4.36 1.69
N SER A 47 -17.20 -4.55 0.81
CA SER A 47 -17.62 -3.57 -0.22
C SER A 47 -18.19 -2.24 0.28
N GLY A 48 -18.29 -2.04 1.60
CA GLY A 48 -18.65 -0.75 2.21
C GLY A 48 -17.74 -0.36 3.38
N ALA A 49 -16.60 -1.01 3.56
CA ALA A 49 -15.58 -0.58 4.51
C ALA A 49 -14.74 0.57 3.94
N LEU A 50 -14.13 1.38 4.81
CA LEU A 50 -13.03 2.31 4.45
C LEU A 50 -13.34 3.26 3.27
N GLN A 51 -14.60 3.68 3.10
CA GLN A 51 -15.07 4.42 1.92
C GLN A 51 -14.46 5.83 1.74
N SER A 52 -13.79 6.34 2.77
CA SER A 52 -13.09 7.63 2.72
C SER A 52 -11.57 7.50 2.62
N LEU A 53 -11.03 6.28 2.53
CA LEU A 53 -9.60 6.05 2.58
C LEU A 53 -8.92 6.65 1.34
N GLU A 54 -7.91 7.46 1.58
CA GLU A 54 -7.11 8.17 0.57
C GLU A 54 -5.69 7.62 0.50
N LYS A 55 -5.14 7.12 1.62
CA LYS A 55 -3.81 6.54 1.70
C LYS A 55 -3.83 5.18 2.43
N LEU A 56 -3.18 4.20 1.82
CA LEU A 56 -2.87 2.90 2.43
C LEU A 56 -1.36 2.69 2.40
N GLN A 57 -0.77 2.44 3.56
CA GLN A 57 0.63 2.05 3.69
C GLN A 57 0.75 0.65 4.27
N ILE A 58 1.51 -0.21 3.59
CA ILE A 58 1.83 -1.57 4.02
C ILE A 58 3.35 -1.68 4.09
N MET A 59 3.89 -1.86 5.29
CA MET A 59 5.33 -1.86 5.52
C MET A 59 5.80 -3.07 6.32
N ASN A 60 6.76 -3.81 5.75
CA ASN A 60 7.52 -4.86 6.43
C ASN A 60 6.61 -5.90 7.13
N ILE A 61 5.65 -6.45 6.38
CA ILE A 61 4.71 -7.49 6.84
C ILE A 61 5.11 -8.81 6.14
N PRO A 62 5.94 -9.66 6.77
CA PRO A 62 6.59 -10.77 6.09
C PRO A 62 5.64 -11.89 5.64
N GLU A 63 4.53 -12.10 6.37
CA GLU A 63 3.58 -13.18 6.05
C GLU A 63 2.48 -12.75 5.08
N LEU A 64 2.32 -11.46 4.84
CA LEU A 64 1.35 -10.93 3.87
C LEU A 64 1.93 -11.04 2.47
N LYS A 65 1.50 -12.07 1.74
CA LYS A 65 2.02 -12.43 0.42
C LYS A 65 1.15 -11.97 -0.75
N ALA A 66 -0.08 -11.53 -0.50
CA ALA A 66 -1.01 -11.06 -1.51
C ALA A 66 -1.62 -9.71 -1.12
N VAL A 67 -2.11 -8.97 -2.11
CA VAL A 67 -2.78 -7.68 -1.86
C VAL A 67 -4.06 -7.86 -1.02
N PRO A 68 -4.49 -6.85 -0.25
CA PRO A 68 -5.74 -6.92 0.49
C PRO A 68 -6.93 -7.30 -0.39
N SER A 69 -7.67 -8.33 0.00
CA SER A 69 -8.89 -8.72 -0.69
C SER A 69 -9.90 -7.57 -0.58
N GLY A 70 -10.48 -7.18 -1.72
CA GLY A 70 -11.41 -6.06 -1.78
C GLY A 70 -10.76 -4.68 -1.87
N ILE A 71 -9.44 -4.56 -2.07
CA ILE A 71 -8.76 -3.26 -2.27
C ILE A 71 -9.38 -2.45 -3.43
N GLN A 72 -9.94 -3.11 -4.44
CA GLN A 72 -10.67 -2.50 -5.56
C GLN A 72 -11.94 -1.74 -5.14
N ASN A 73 -12.46 -2.00 -3.93
CA ASN A 73 -13.63 -1.31 -3.39
C ASN A 73 -13.28 0.10 -2.87
N LEU A 74 -12.00 0.41 -2.68
CA LEU A 74 -11.52 1.68 -2.14
C LEU A 74 -11.49 2.78 -3.20
N LYS A 75 -12.66 3.28 -3.60
CA LYS A 75 -12.81 4.22 -4.73
C LYS A 75 -12.10 5.56 -4.55
N LYS A 76 -11.75 5.95 -3.32
CA LYS A 76 -11.04 7.20 -3.03
C LYS A 76 -9.55 7.03 -2.81
N LEU A 77 -9.03 5.80 -2.86
CA LEU A 77 -7.63 5.53 -2.62
C LEU A 77 -6.77 6.23 -3.69
N GLN A 78 -5.95 7.17 -3.25
CA GLN A 78 -5.04 7.94 -4.11
C GLN A 78 -3.62 7.42 -4.03
N VAL A 79 -3.20 6.98 -2.85
CA VAL A 79 -1.82 6.60 -2.55
C VAL A 79 -1.78 5.18 -1.97
N LEU A 80 -0.95 4.33 -2.57
CA LEU A 80 -0.61 3.01 -2.05
C LEU A 80 0.91 2.88 -1.90
N ASP A 81 1.36 2.88 -0.65
CA ASP A 81 2.76 2.73 -0.27
C ASP A 81 3.03 1.27 0.15
N ILE A 82 3.89 0.57 -0.59
CA ILE A 82 4.25 -0.83 -0.34
C ILE A 82 5.76 -0.90 -0.10
N LEU A 83 6.14 -1.01 1.18
CA LEU A 83 7.49 -0.71 1.64
C LEU A 83 8.11 -1.91 2.35
N TYR A 84 9.29 -2.34 1.90
CA TYR A 84 10.04 -3.46 2.48
C TYR A 84 9.22 -4.76 2.58
N MET A 85 8.34 -5.01 1.60
CA MET A 85 7.51 -6.21 1.53
C MET A 85 8.28 -7.41 0.95
N PRO A 86 7.82 -8.66 1.20
CA PRO A 86 8.42 -9.87 0.63
C PRO A 86 8.49 -9.85 -0.90
N THR A 87 9.45 -10.57 -1.46
CA THR A 87 9.64 -10.61 -2.92
C THR A 87 8.42 -11.24 -3.60
N GLU A 88 7.80 -12.23 -2.96
CA GLU A 88 6.59 -12.91 -3.41
C GLU A 88 5.42 -11.93 -3.57
N PHE A 89 5.26 -11.00 -2.62
CA PHE A 89 4.24 -9.96 -2.71
C PHE A 89 4.51 -9.03 -3.89
N LEU A 90 5.77 -8.60 -4.06
CA LEU A 90 6.18 -7.72 -5.16
C LEU A 90 6.02 -8.37 -6.54
N GLN A 91 6.29 -9.67 -6.67
CA GLN A 91 6.09 -10.41 -7.92
C GLN A 91 4.61 -10.51 -8.30
N ARG A 92 3.71 -10.65 -7.33
CA ARG A 92 2.27 -10.72 -7.60
C ARG A 92 1.72 -9.39 -8.09
N ILE A 93 2.29 -8.27 -7.67
CA ILE A 93 1.85 -6.94 -8.10
C ILE A 93 2.66 -6.38 -9.27
N ASP A 94 3.56 -7.19 -9.86
CA ASP A 94 4.36 -6.78 -11.01
C ASP A 94 3.45 -6.36 -12.18
N PRO A 95 3.61 -5.15 -12.72
CA PRO A 95 2.85 -4.72 -13.90
C PRO A 95 3.01 -5.64 -15.12
N ASN A 96 4.11 -6.38 -15.21
CA ASN A 96 4.49 -7.24 -16.33
C ASN A 96 3.93 -8.67 -16.21
N GLY A 97 2.75 -8.83 -15.60
CA GLY A 97 2.05 -10.12 -15.51
C GLY A 97 1.91 -10.69 -14.10
N GLY A 98 2.13 -9.86 -13.07
CA GLY A 98 1.78 -10.18 -11.70
C GLY A 98 0.28 -10.44 -11.55
N GLU A 99 -0.07 -11.54 -10.88
CA GLU A 99 -1.45 -12.01 -10.72
C GLU A 99 -2.37 -10.99 -10.03
N ASP A 100 -1.85 -10.19 -9.10
CA ASP A 100 -2.60 -9.23 -8.29
C ASP A 100 -2.57 -7.80 -8.84
N TYR A 101 -1.76 -7.51 -9.88
CA TYR A 101 -1.59 -6.15 -10.39
C TYR A 101 -2.93 -5.50 -10.81
N PHE A 102 -3.84 -6.27 -11.39
CA PHE A 102 -5.17 -5.78 -11.80
C PHE A 102 -6.01 -5.26 -10.63
N MET A 103 -5.70 -5.65 -9.40
CA MET A 103 -6.38 -5.18 -8.19
C MET A 103 -5.96 -3.77 -7.80
N ILE A 104 -4.70 -3.38 -8.07
CA ILE A 104 -4.13 -2.10 -7.63
C ILE A 104 -3.95 -1.08 -8.74
N LYS A 105 -4.13 -1.47 -10.02
CA LYS A 105 -3.98 -0.59 -11.19
C LYS A 105 -4.86 0.67 -11.22
N HIS A 106 -5.87 0.74 -10.35
CA HIS A 106 -6.78 1.89 -10.24
C HIS A 106 -6.23 3.00 -9.33
N VAL A 107 -5.17 2.72 -8.57
CA VAL A 107 -4.56 3.68 -7.65
C VAL A 107 -3.59 4.60 -8.43
N PRO A 108 -3.79 5.94 -8.41
CA PRO A 108 -2.97 6.87 -9.19
C PRO A 108 -1.50 6.96 -8.76
N HIS A 109 -1.22 6.83 -7.47
CA HIS A 109 0.13 6.96 -6.91
C HIS A 109 0.53 5.68 -6.20
N LEU A 110 1.39 4.90 -6.86
CA LEU A 110 1.90 3.64 -6.38
C LEU A 110 3.39 3.81 -6.05
N HIS A 111 3.76 3.55 -4.79
CA HIS A 111 5.14 3.67 -4.33
C HIS A 111 5.63 2.34 -3.77
N PHE A 112 6.78 1.89 -4.25
CA PHE A 112 7.40 0.64 -3.82
C PHE A 112 8.83 0.86 -3.33
N VAL A 113 9.20 0.23 -2.22
CA VAL A 113 10.59 0.15 -1.76
C VAL A 113 10.92 -1.29 -1.44
N THR A 114 11.98 -1.81 -2.04
CA THR A 114 12.45 -3.19 -1.84
C THR A 114 13.87 -3.22 -1.33
N LYS A 115 14.21 -4.26 -0.56
CA LYS A 115 15.60 -4.52 -0.12
C LYS A 115 16.45 -5.12 -1.26
N ASN A 116 15.81 -5.69 -2.29
CA ASN A 116 16.51 -6.38 -3.37
C ASN A 116 16.68 -5.46 -4.61
N ARG A 117 17.92 -5.06 -4.88
CA ARG A 117 18.26 -4.19 -6.02
C ARG A 117 17.92 -4.80 -7.39
N ALA A 118 17.80 -6.13 -7.50
CA ALA A 118 17.48 -6.79 -8.77
C ALA A 118 16.08 -6.44 -9.30
N PHE A 119 15.11 -6.26 -8.40
CA PHE A 119 13.73 -5.90 -8.77
C PHE A 119 13.65 -4.47 -9.31
N LEU A 120 14.38 -3.53 -8.68
CA LEU A 120 14.49 -2.14 -9.15
C LEU A 120 15.10 -2.03 -10.56
N LEU A 121 16.03 -2.93 -10.92
CA LEU A 121 16.64 -2.91 -12.24
C LEU A 121 15.66 -3.36 -13.33
N ALA A 122 14.75 -4.28 -13.03
CA ALA A 122 13.70 -4.70 -13.95
C ALA A 122 12.66 -3.58 -14.18
N GLU A 123 12.28 -2.85 -13.12
CA GLU A 123 11.36 -1.70 -13.23
C GLU A 123 11.96 -0.53 -14.03
N ARG A 124 13.25 -0.23 -13.82
CA ARG A 124 13.96 0.83 -14.57
C ARG A 124 14.03 0.56 -16.07
N ALA A 125 14.00 -0.71 -16.49
CA ALA A 125 13.92 -1.06 -17.91
C ALA A 125 12.50 -0.90 -18.49
N ALA A 126 11.46 -0.90 -17.64
CA ALA A 126 10.06 -0.95 -18.07
C ALA A 126 9.40 0.43 -18.28
N ASN A 127 10.01 1.56 -17.88
CA ASN A 127 9.47 2.92 -18.06
C ASN A 127 7.97 3.06 -17.70
N ILE A 128 7.55 2.47 -16.58
CA ILE A 128 6.18 2.62 -16.07
C ILE A 128 6.13 3.87 -15.19
N LEU A 129 5.25 4.79 -15.58
CA LEU A 129 5.22 6.20 -15.23
C LEU A 129 4.81 6.52 -13.78
N CYS A 130 5.45 7.60 -13.28
CA CYS A 130 5.04 8.49 -12.19
C CYS A 130 5.46 8.10 -10.76
N GLY A 131 6.56 8.69 -10.30
CA GLY A 131 6.85 8.82 -8.85
C GLY A 131 7.92 7.88 -8.29
N VAL A 132 8.72 7.20 -9.12
CA VAL A 132 9.91 6.46 -8.66
C VAL A 132 10.99 7.46 -8.25
N ILE A 133 10.78 8.14 -7.12
CA ILE A 133 11.83 8.88 -6.44
C ILE A 133 12.56 7.86 -5.54
N GLU A 134 13.80 7.59 -5.95
CA GLU A 134 14.85 7.05 -5.10
C GLU A 134 14.77 7.70 -3.71
N VAL A 135 14.89 6.90 -2.66
CA VAL A 135 15.07 7.44 -1.31
C VAL A 135 16.36 8.27 -1.28
N CYS A 136 16.22 9.58 -1.46
CA CYS A 136 17.10 10.61 -0.96
C CYS A 136 16.24 11.85 -0.67
N SER A 137 16.08 12.14 0.62
CA SER A 137 15.58 13.42 1.08
C SER A 137 16.41 14.54 0.45
N ILE A 138 15.85 15.28 -0.51
CA ILE A 138 16.36 16.58 -0.95
C ILE A 138 15.18 17.54 -0.95
N PRO A 139 15.24 18.66 -0.20
CA PRO A 139 14.15 19.62 -0.14
C PRO A 139 14.10 20.38 -1.47
N PHE A 140 13.00 20.26 -2.21
CA PHE A 140 12.76 21.14 -3.35
C PHE A 140 12.30 22.50 -2.84
N HIS A 141 13.27 23.44 -2.74
CA HIS A 141 12.98 24.85 -2.80
C HIS A 141 12.30 25.16 -4.15
N GLN A 142 11.19 25.89 -4.08
CA GLN A 142 10.55 26.48 -5.25
C GLN A 142 11.56 27.35 -6.01
N THR A 143 11.70 27.09 -7.30
CA THR A 143 12.06 28.14 -8.25
C THR A 143 11.13 28.03 -9.44
N LYS A 144 10.23 29.01 -9.54
CA LYS A 144 9.58 29.40 -10.80
C LYS A 144 10.65 29.56 -11.88
N LEU A 145 10.27 29.35 -13.14
CA LEU A 145 10.55 30.32 -14.19
C LEU A 145 9.67 30.05 -15.41
N ASN A 146 8.96 31.13 -15.77
CA ASN A 146 8.44 31.59 -17.06
C ASN A 146 8.70 30.73 -18.30
#